data_AF-A0A937PNC1-F1
#
_entry.id   AF-A0A937PNC1-F1
#
_cell.length_a   1.000
_cell.length_b   1.000
_cell.length_c   1.000
_cell.angle_alpha   90.00
_cell.angle_beta   90.00
_cell.angle_gamma   90.00
#
_symmetry.space_group_name_H-M   'P 1'
#
loop_
_entity.id
_entity.type
_entity.pdbx_description
1 polymer ?
#
loop_
_entity_poly.entity_id
_entity_poly.type
_entity_poly.pdbx_seq_one_letter_code
_entity_poly.pdbx_strand_id
1 'polypeptide(L)'
;IVGCLDAELIEAVGKDLADPFSLHLPAWHDTPGDINIPQILWLRNLGVAYDMVEYGKMRYNLLGSGGHWFPGNTAEKLEEVDLSAALADCPVADRVPGLLREAHEMFKSEPVKRLSEGG
;
A
#
# COMPACT_ATOMS: atom_id res chain seq x y z
N ILE A 1 15.73 -6.46 -22.23
CA ILE A 1 15.13 -5.21 -21.67
C ILE A 1 14.37 -5.49 -20.36
N VAL A 2 13.72 -6.66 -20.17
CA VAL A 2 12.98 -6.99 -18.92
C VAL A 2 13.85 -7.06 -17.64
N GLY A 3 15.12 -7.46 -17.72
CA GLY A 3 15.96 -7.65 -16.52
C GLY A 3 16.51 -6.39 -15.82
N CYS A 4 16.40 -5.20 -16.42
CA CYS A 4 16.89 -3.96 -15.78
C CYS A 4 15.93 -3.46 -14.70
N LEU A 5 14.63 -3.62 -14.88
CA LEU A 5 13.62 -3.06 -13.99
C LEU A 5 13.60 -3.80 -12.64
N ASP A 6 13.74 -5.12 -12.65
CA ASP A 6 13.81 -5.90 -11.41
C ASP A 6 15.04 -5.52 -10.57
N ALA A 7 16.17 -5.18 -11.21
CA ALA A 7 17.38 -4.76 -10.51
C ALA A 7 17.20 -3.37 -9.86
N GLU A 8 16.60 -2.42 -10.58
CA GLU A 8 16.30 -1.07 -10.07
C GLU A 8 15.30 -1.11 -8.91
N LEU A 9 14.25 -1.95 -9.04
CA LEU A 9 13.30 -2.21 -7.95
C LEU A 9 14.01 -2.72 -6.70
N ILE A 10 14.82 -3.77 -6.85
CA ILE A 10 15.55 -4.39 -5.74
C ILE A 10 16.54 -3.40 -5.11
N GLU A 11 17.22 -2.59 -5.91
CA GLU A 11 18.13 -1.54 -5.42
C GLU A 11 17.38 -0.49 -4.60
N ALA A 12 16.20 -0.06 -5.06
CA ALA A 12 15.43 0.99 -4.42
C ALA A 12 14.70 0.54 -3.14
N VAL A 13 14.11 -0.66 -3.12
CA VAL A 13 13.23 -1.10 -2.00
C VAL A 13 13.81 -2.24 -1.17
N GLY A 14 14.85 -2.91 -1.65
CA GLY A 14 15.39 -4.12 -1.05
C GLY A 14 14.75 -5.40 -1.62
N LYS A 15 15.56 -6.46 -1.75
CA LYS A 15 15.17 -7.72 -2.37
C LYS A 15 13.98 -8.40 -1.66
N ASP A 16 13.93 -8.26 -0.35
CA ASP A 16 12.90 -8.80 0.53
C ASP A 16 11.54 -8.11 0.34
N LEU A 17 11.52 -6.84 -0.05
CA LEU A 17 10.29 -6.09 -0.29
C LEU A 17 9.88 -6.01 -1.76
N ALA A 18 10.75 -6.39 -2.70
CA ALA A 18 10.51 -6.28 -4.13
C ALA A 18 9.25 -7.02 -4.58
N ASP A 19 8.90 -8.13 -3.92
CA ASP A 19 7.64 -8.85 -4.13
C ASP A 19 6.84 -9.00 -2.82
N PRO A 20 5.96 -8.02 -2.51
CA PRO A 20 5.12 -8.08 -1.32
C PRO A 20 4.16 -9.27 -1.28
N PHE A 21 3.81 -9.86 -2.43
CA PHE A 21 2.88 -11.00 -2.48
C PHE A 21 3.54 -12.30 -2.03
N SER A 22 4.88 -12.36 -2.02
CA SER A 22 5.65 -13.48 -1.48
C SER A 22 5.92 -13.38 0.03
N LEU A 23 5.45 -12.33 0.71
CA LEU A 23 5.72 -12.07 2.13
C LEU A 23 4.76 -12.78 3.10
N HIS A 24 3.96 -13.74 2.64
CA HIS A 24 2.92 -14.42 3.45
C HIS A 24 1.98 -13.44 4.15
N LEU A 25 1.70 -12.30 3.52
CA LEU A 25 0.77 -11.31 4.05
C LEU A 25 -0.67 -11.84 3.96
N PRO A 26 -1.52 -11.54 4.95
CA PRO A 26 -2.91 -11.96 4.94
C PRO A 26 -3.69 -11.29 3.79
N ALA A 27 -4.81 -11.89 3.42
CA ALA A 27 -5.78 -11.22 2.57
C ALA A 27 -6.35 -10.00 3.29
N TRP A 28 -6.81 -9.01 2.53
CA TRP A 28 -7.34 -7.76 3.09
C TRP A 28 -8.49 -8.00 4.08
N HIS A 29 -9.36 -9.00 3.87
CA HIS A 29 -10.48 -9.31 4.76
C HIS A 29 -10.09 -10.02 6.06
N ASP A 30 -8.88 -10.60 6.11
CA ASP A 30 -8.31 -11.18 7.33
C ASP A 30 -7.40 -10.16 8.06
N THR A 31 -7.29 -8.95 7.52
CA THR A 31 -6.48 -7.88 8.09
C THR A 31 -7.37 -6.95 8.92
N PRO A 32 -6.99 -6.63 10.17
CA PRO A 32 -7.68 -5.63 10.96
C PRO A 32 -7.83 -4.29 10.21
N GLY A 33 -9.06 -3.75 10.20
CA GLY A 33 -9.40 -2.54 9.44
C GLY A 33 -9.57 -2.76 7.93
N ASP A 34 -9.61 -4.02 7.48
CA ASP A 34 -9.65 -4.44 6.08
C ASP A 34 -8.50 -3.88 5.22
N ILE A 35 -7.37 -3.53 5.85
CA ILE A 35 -6.25 -2.86 5.18
C ILE A 35 -5.63 -3.78 4.14
N ASN A 36 -5.49 -3.32 2.89
CA ASN A 36 -4.89 -4.13 1.84
C ASN A 36 -3.35 -4.00 1.83
N ILE A 37 -2.70 -4.61 2.81
CA ILE A 37 -1.24 -4.53 3.01
C ILE A 37 -0.44 -4.86 1.74
N PRO A 38 -0.63 -6.02 1.06
CA PRO A 38 0.20 -6.37 -0.09
C PRO A 38 0.01 -5.36 -1.24
N GLN A 39 -1.21 -4.89 -1.47
CA GLN A 39 -1.49 -3.91 -2.52
C GLN A 39 -0.86 -2.55 -2.23
N ILE A 40 -0.90 -2.09 -0.98
CA ILE A 40 -0.30 -0.82 -0.56
C ILE A 40 1.22 -0.87 -0.69
N LEU A 41 1.86 -1.96 -0.25
CA LEU A 41 3.31 -2.12 -0.39
C LEU A 41 3.73 -2.19 -1.86
N TRP A 42 2.95 -2.86 -2.71
CA TRP A 42 3.20 -2.88 -4.15
C TRP A 42 3.14 -1.47 -4.76
N LEU A 43 2.12 -0.68 -4.43
CA LEU A 43 2.02 0.72 -4.89
C LEU A 43 3.21 1.56 -4.40
N ARG A 44 3.61 1.39 -3.12
CA ARG A 44 4.79 2.05 -2.55
C ARG A 44 6.02 1.75 -3.38
N ASN A 45 6.24 0.48 -3.71
CA ASN A 45 7.41 0.06 -4.46
C ASN A 45 7.46 0.68 -5.86
N LEU A 46 6.31 0.80 -6.54
CA LEU A 46 6.25 1.51 -7.83
C LEU A 46 6.57 3.00 -7.68
N GLY A 47 6.05 3.64 -6.63
CA GLY A 47 6.34 5.05 -6.35
C GLY A 47 7.82 5.30 -6.07
N VAL A 48 8.45 4.44 -5.26
CA VAL A 48 9.86 4.58 -4.84
C VAL A 48 10.83 4.22 -5.97
N ALA A 49 10.60 3.11 -6.68
CA ALA A 49 11.55 2.61 -7.68
C ALA A 49 11.42 3.30 -9.05
N TYR A 50 10.22 3.72 -9.43
CA TYR A 50 9.93 4.17 -10.79
C TYR A 50 9.32 5.57 -10.87
N ASP A 51 9.34 6.33 -9.77
CA ASP A 51 8.72 7.66 -9.66
C ASP A 51 7.22 7.67 -10.03
N MET A 52 6.54 6.54 -9.84
CA MET A 52 5.12 6.37 -10.19
C MET A 52 4.16 6.90 -9.10
N VAL A 53 4.52 8.02 -8.46
CA VAL A 53 3.78 8.55 -7.31
C VAL A 53 2.34 8.93 -7.65
N GLU A 54 2.11 9.57 -8.80
CA GLU A 54 0.77 9.98 -9.22
C GLU A 54 -0.14 8.78 -9.56
N TYR A 55 0.43 7.73 -10.16
CA TYR A 55 -0.28 6.46 -10.35
C TYR A 55 -0.61 5.81 -9.00
N GLY A 56 0.37 5.80 -8.08
CA GLY A 56 0.21 5.34 -6.70
C GLY A 56 -0.95 6.03 -5.99
N LYS A 57 -0.98 7.38 -6.00
CA LYS A 57 -2.07 8.20 -5.47
C LYS A 57 -3.42 7.79 -6.07
N MET A 58 -3.55 7.79 -7.39
CA MET A 58 -4.81 7.45 -8.04
C MET A 58 -5.34 6.07 -7.59
N ARG A 59 -4.47 5.06 -7.54
CA ARG A 59 -4.85 3.69 -7.18
C ARG A 59 -5.11 3.53 -5.67
N TYR A 60 -4.29 4.17 -4.84
CA TYR A 60 -4.42 4.12 -3.38
C TYR A 60 -5.75 4.72 -2.92
N ASN A 61 -6.16 5.87 -3.45
CA ASN A 61 -7.39 6.54 -3.05
C ASN A 61 -8.68 5.85 -3.57
N LEU A 62 -8.54 4.83 -4.43
CA LEU A 62 -9.64 3.97 -4.84
C LEU A 62 -9.86 2.78 -3.88
N LEU A 63 -8.90 2.48 -2.99
CA LEU A 63 -9.10 1.50 -1.93
C LEU A 63 -10.23 1.99 -0.99
N GLY A 64 -11.13 1.10 -0.61
CA GLY A 64 -12.30 1.39 0.23
C GLY A 64 -13.46 2.11 -0.49
N SER A 65 -13.20 2.82 -1.60
CA SER A 65 -14.21 3.59 -2.34
C SER A 65 -14.58 2.99 -3.71
N GLY A 66 -13.69 2.19 -4.30
CA GLY A 66 -13.84 1.58 -5.63
C GLY A 66 -14.64 0.27 -5.66
N GLY A 67 -15.26 -0.12 -4.55
CA GLY A 67 -16.04 -1.35 -4.42
C GLY A 67 -15.19 -2.61 -4.65
N HIS A 68 -15.80 -3.65 -5.22
CA HIS A 68 -15.14 -4.96 -5.40
C HIS A 68 -13.94 -4.93 -6.38
N TRP A 69 -13.81 -3.89 -7.22
CA TRP A 69 -12.69 -3.73 -8.14
C TRP A 69 -11.41 -3.22 -7.43
N PHE A 70 -11.55 -2.68 -6.24
CA PHE A 70 -10.47 -2.14 -5.41
C PHE A 70 -10.67 -2.57 -3.96
N PRO A 71 -10.46 -3.87 -3.67
CA PRO A 71 -10.81 -4.43 -2.38
C PRO A 71 -9.87 -3.95 -1.28
N GLY A 72 -10.42 -3.92 -0.07
CA GLY A 72 -9.74 -3.47 1.14
C GLY A 72 -9.58 -1.96 1.23
N ASN A 73 -9.09 -1.52 2.39
CA ASN A 73 -8.94 -0.13 2.78
C ASN A 73 -7.48 0.33 2.67
N THR A 74 -7.34 1.65 2.70
CA THR A 74 -6.07 2.36 2.87
C THR A 74 -5.50 2.14 4.27
N ALA A 75 -4.25 2.56 4.49
CA ALA A 75 -3.61 2.57 5.81
C ALA A 75 -4.01 3.80 6.66
N GLU A 76 -5.17 4.42 6.40
CA GLU A 76 -5.67 5.58 7.15
C GLU A 76 -5.86 5.25 8.65
N LYS A 77 -6.38 4.05 8.95
CA LYS A 77 -6.65 3.60 10.32
C LYS A 77 -5.53 2.75 10.92
N LEU A 78 -4.31 2.86 10.39
CA LEU A 78 -3.19 2.02 10.81
C LEU A 78 -2.91 2.11 12.31
N GLU A 79 -3.05 3.30 12.91
CA GLU A 79 -2.79 3.51 14.35
C GLU A 79 -3.95 3.03 15.25
N GLU A 80 -5.11 2.69 14.66
CA GLU A 80 -6.30 2.23 15.39
C GLU A 80 -6.40 0.70 15.44
N VAL A 81 -5.52 -0.01 14.72
CA VAL A 81 -5.57 -1.47 14.57
C VAL A 81 -4.26 -2.13 15.00
N ASP A 82 -4.37 -3.33 15.56
CA ASP A 82 -3.21 -4.15 15.89
C ASP A 82 -2.96 -5.18 14.78
N LEU A 83 -1.88 -4.99 14.02
CA LEU A 83 -1.48 -5.89 12.94
C LEU A 83 -0.60 -7.06 13.40
N SER A 84 -0.23 -7.14 14.68
CA SER A 84 0.74 -8.14 15.18
C SER A 84 0.33 -9.58 14.87
N ALA A 85 -0.94 -9.92 15.08
CA ALA A 85 -1.46 -11.24 14.76
C ALA A 85 -1.53 -11.51 13.24
N ALA A 86 -1.91 -10.49 12.46
CA ALA A 86 -2.02 -10.60 11.00
C ALA A 86 -0.64 -10.76 10.34
N LEU A 87 0.42 -10.23 10.96
CA LEU A 87 1.79 -10.25 10.44
C LEU A 87 2.66 -11.37 11.04
N ALA A 88 2.09 -12.28 11.83
CA ALA A 88 2.86 -13.29 12.57
C ALA A 88 3.75 -14.17 11.67
N ASP A 89 3.30 -14.46 10.45
CA ASP A 89 4.02 -15.29 9.47
C ASP A 89 4.88 -14.45 8.48
N CYS A 90 4.83 -13.12 8.58
CA CYS A 90 5.55 -12.22 7.69
C CYS A 90 7.02 -12.09 8.13
N PRO A 91 8.01 -12.34 7.24
CA PRO A 91 9.43 -12.29 7.60
C PRO A 91 9.95 -10.87 7.87
N VAL A 92 9.17 -9.84 7.55
CA VAL A 92 9.50 -8.41 7.72
C VAL A 92 8.41 -7.66 8.50
N ALA A 93 7.69 -8.38 9.36
CA ALA A 93 6.53 -7.88 10.12
C ALA A 93 6.80 -6.57 10.87
N ASP A 94 7.99 -6.43 11.43
CA ASP A 94 8.49 -5.26 12.17
C ASP A 94 8.60 -3.99 11.30
N ARG A 95 8.81 -4.15 9.99
CA ARG A 95 8.94 -3.04 9.04
C ARG A 95 7.61 -2.65 8.40
N VAL A 96 6.67 -3.60 8.30
CA VAL A 96 5.39 -3.39 7.59
C VAL A 96 4.63 -2.14 8.09
N PRO A 97 4.42 -1.90 9.39
CA PRO A 97 3.72 -0.70 9.84
C PRO A 97 4.40 0.61 9.42
N GLY A 98 5.74 0.63 9.43
CA GLY A 98 6.52 1.78 8.95
C GLY A 98 6.30 2.05 7.47
N LEU A 99 6.35 0.99 6.65
CA LEU A 99 6.14 1.06 5.21
C LEU A 99 4.72 1.48 4.83
N LEU A 100 3.72 0.99 5.58
CA LEU A 100 2.31 1.39 5.39
C LEU A 100 2.09 2.87 5.70
N ARG A 101 2.71 3.37 6.78
CA ARG A 101 2.65 4.79 7.13
C ARG A 101 3.30 5.66 6.05
N GLU A 102 4.47 5.27 5.57
CA GLU A 102 5.15 5.96 4.47
C GLU A 102 4.30 5.98 3.20
N ALA A 103 3.72 4.84 2.81
CA ALA A 103 2.84 4.75 1.65
C ALA A 103 1.59 5.64 1.81
N HIS A 104 1.01 5.68 3.01
CA HIS A 104 -0.13 6.54 3.28
C HIS A 104 0.21 8.02 3.11
N GLU A 105 1.34 8.47 3.67
CA GLU A 105 1.80 9.85 3.53
C GLU A 105 2.14 10.21 2.07
N MET A 106 2.73 9.28 1.33
CA MET A 106 3.08 9.47 -0.08
C MET A 106 1.85 9.58 -0.99
N PHE A 107 0.81 8.79 -0.71
CA PHE A 107 -0.30 8.59 -1.64
C PHE A 107 -1.65 9.18 -1.21
N LYS A 108 -1.83 9.56 0.06
CA LYS A 108 -3.08 10.19 0.47
C LYS A 108 -3.32 11.45 -0.37
N SER A 109 -4.48 11.51 -1.01
CA SER A 109 -4.91 12.77 -1.59
C SER A 109 -5.36 13.69 -0.46
N GLU A 110 -5.06 14.98 -0.58
CA GLU A 110 -5.79 15.95 0.23
C GLU A 110 -7.29 15.74 -0.04
N PRO A 111 -8.15 15.81 1.00
CA PRO A 111 -9.59 15.73 0.79
C PRO A 111 -9.96 16.84 -0.19
N VAL A 112 -10.27 16.45 -1.43
CA VAL A 112 -10.79 17.37 -2.43
C VAL A 112 -12.06 17.92 -1.82
N LYS A 113 -11.99 19.17 -1.34
CA LYS A 113 -13.15 19.95 -0.92
C LYS A 113 -14.13 19.86 -2.10
N ARG A 114 -15.15 19.02 -1.98
CA ARG A 114 -16.14 18.89 -3.03
C ARG A 114 -16.74 20.27 -3.20
N LEU A 115 -16.51 20.88 -4.35
CA LEU A 115 -17.34 21.99 -4.83
C LEU A 115 -18.68 21.38 -5.25
N SER A 116 -19.46 21.01 -4.24
CA SER A 116 -20.91 20.91 -4.30
C SER A 116 -21.32 21.96 -3.28
N GLU A 117 -21.87 23.11 -3.67
CA GLU A 117 -23.11 23.24 -4.41
C GLU A 117 -23.02 24.29 -5.52
N GLY A 118 -23.61 23.97 -6.68
CA GLY A 118 -24.11 24.97 -7.62
C GLY A 118 -25.53 25.35 -7.24
N GLY A 119 -25.91 26.60 -7.50
CA GLY A 119 -27.26 27.14 -7.32
C GLY A 119 -27.28 28.65 -7.39
#